data_AF-A0A2V6KE96-F1
#
_entry.id   AF-A0A2V6KE96-F1
#
_cell.length_a   1.000
_cell.length_b   1.000
_cell.length_c   1.000
_cell.angle_alpha   90.00
_cell.angle_beta   90.00
_cell.angle_gamma   90.00
#
_symmetry.space_group_name_H-M   'P 1'
#
loop_
_entity.id
_entity.type
_entity.pdbx_description
1 polymer ?
#
loop_
_entity_poly.entity_id
_entity_poly.type
_entity_poly.pdbx_seq_one_letter_code
_entity_poly.pdbx_strand_id
1 'polypeptide(L)'
;MRKLVDGRSLASARKHTLRLLRTKRFPLERKRVIETIDPVDFQQIRRRYAVENPGADWPKYLDLERWIGINIRRIRELELDVSGPKRILDLGCGAGYFLYIAQLLGHSGLGLDIDRLPMFREITRLLGVHRVVQRIDAFRPLPDLGQKFNLITAFMICFNDHKMPGLWKVPEWEFFLDDLAKHLTPRGRVWLELNQEYDGTFYTPELKEFFQKRGARINEHKVIFTSGLRAPASTSPAARRTP
;
A
#
# COMPACT_ATOMS: atom_id res chain seq x y z
N MET A 1 -30.79 29.10 -14.88
CA MET A 1 -30.46 27.66 -14.74
C MET A 1 -29.15 27.50 -13.97
N ARG A 2 -29.22 27.14 -12.69
CA ARG A 2 -28.06 27.03 -11.79
C ARG A 2 -27.85 25.54 -11.50
N LYS A 3 -27.05 24.84 -12.32
CA LYS A 3 -26.70 23.43 -12.05
C LYS A 3 -25.81 23.39 -10.81
N LEU A 4 -26.22 22.58 -9.84
CA LEU A 4 -25.45 22.27 -8.64
C LEU A 4 -24.05 21.79 -9.03
N VAL A 5 -23.04 22.55 -8.63
CA VAL A 5 -21.64 22.11 -8.69
C VAL A 5 -21.38 21.30 -7.42
N ASP A 6 -21.73 20.02 -7.45
CA ASP A 6 -21.36 19.10 -6.38
C ASP A 6 -19.83 18.88 -6.38
N GLY A 7 -19.18 18.85 -5.22
CA GLY A 7 -17.73 18.75 -5.07
C GLY A 7 -17.12 17.51 -5.75
N ARG A 8 -17.92 16.46 -5.98
CA ARG A 8 -17.53 15.28 -6.77
C ARG A 8 -17.31 15.61 -8.26
N SER A 9 -18.13 16.49 -8.83
CA SER A 9 -18.01 16.92 -10.23
C SER A 9 -16.72 17.73 -10.47
N LEU A 10 -16.37 18.60 -9.52
CA LEU A 10 -15.12 19.38 -9.53
C LEU A 10 -13.88 18.48 -9.41
N ALA A 11 -13.89 17.49 -8.51
CA ALA A 11 -12.78 16.55 -8.36
C ALA A 11 -12.58 15.67 -9.61
N SER A 12 -13.69 15.21 -10.22
CA SER A 12 -13.66 14.43 -11.46
C SER A 12 -13.13 15.26 -12.64
N ALA A 13 -13.64 16.49 -12.82
CA ALA A 13 -13.16 17.41 -13.85
C ALA A 13 -11.66 17.71 -13.68
N ARG A 14 -11.20 17.96 -12.45
CA ARG A 14 -9.78 18.16 -12.15
C ARG A 14 -8.92 16.96 -12.52
N LYS A 15 -9.36 15.72 -12.20
CA LYS A 15 -8.64 14.49 -12.57
C LYS A 15 -8.54 14.34 -14.08
N HIS A 16 -9.63 14.59 -14.79
CA HIS A 16 -9.67 14.53 -16.24
C HIS A 16 -8.68 15.52 -16.87
N THR A 17 -8.70 16.78 -16.41
CA THR A 17 -7.74 17.80 -16.87
C THR A 17 -6.30 17.41 -16.57
N LEU A 18 -6.00 16.87 -15.39
CA LEU A 18 -4.64 16.43 -15.04
C LEU A 18 -4.14 15.26 -15.91
N ARG A 19 -5.04 14.36 -16.35
CA ARG A 19 -4.69 13.30 -17.31
C ARG A 19 -4.33 13.87 -18.67
N LEU A 20 -5.09 14.84 -19.16
CA LEU A 20 -4.82 15.54 -20.43
C LEU A 20 -3.53 16.35 -20.40
N LEU A 21 -3.17 16.91 -19.24
CA LEU A 21 -1.92 17.68 -19.08
C LEU A 21 -0.68 16.79 -18.91
N ARG A 22 -0.84 15.46 -18.76
CA ARG A 22 0.26 14.51 -18.54
C ARG A 22 0.29 13.37 -19.56
N THR A 23 0.06 13.73 -20.82
CA THR A 23 0.00 12.85 -21.98
C THR A 23 1.29 12.08 -22.28
N LYS A 24 2.44 12.44 -21.69
CA LYS A 24 3.71 11.73 -21.86
C LYS A 24 3.93 10.56 -20.87
N ARG A 25 2.91 10.15 -20.10
CA ARG A 25 3.04 9.03 -19.16
C ARG A 25 2.76 7.69 -19.81
N PHE A 26 3.36 6.65 -19.23
CA PHE A 26 3.14 5.27 -19.63
C PHE A 26 1.63 4.93 -19.69
N PRO A 27 1.15 4.27 -20.77
CA PRO A 27 -0.27 3.92 -20.91
C PRO A 27 -0.64 2.83 -19.90
N LEU A 28 -1.51 3.18 -18.94
CA LEU A 28 -1.90 2.29 -17.84
C LEU A 28 -2.98 1.27 -18.26
N GLU A 29 -2.65 0.48 -19.26
CA GLU A 29 -3.40 -0.66 -19.76
C GLU A 29 -2.70 -1.95 -19.35
N ARG A 30 -3.50 -2.95 -18.98
CA ARG A 30 -2.98 -4.22 -18.45
C ARG A 30 -2.03 -4.91 -19.44
N LYS A 31 -2.43 -5.00 -20.70
CA LYS A 31 -1.62 -5.57 -21.79
C LYS A 31 -0.28 -4.85 -21.92
N ARG A 32 -0.31 -3.51 -21.93
CA ARG A 32 0.90 -2.67 -22.04
C ARG A 32 1.87 -2.88 -20.88
N VAL A 33 1.37 -2.99 -19.65
CA VAL A 33 2.20 -3.31 -18.48
C VAL A 33 2.79 -4.72 -18.55
N ILE A 34 2.03 -5.71 -19.02
CA ILE A 34 2.53 -7.09 -19.14
C ILE A 34 3.63 -7.17 -20.21
N GLU A 35 3.47 -6.43 -21.33
CA GLU A 35 4.47 -6.34 -22.41
C GLU A 35 5.82 -5.77 -21.96
N THR A 36 5.89 -5.06 -20.82
CA THR A 36 7.17 -4.55 -20.28
C THR A 36 7.89 -5.54 -19.36
N ILE A 37 7.28 -6.68 -19.04
CA ILE A 37 7.89 -7.74 -18.22
C ILE A 37 8.54 -8.75 -19.15
N ASP A 38 9.81 -9.13 -18.90
CA ASP A 38 10.49 -10.13 -19.73
C ASP A 38 9.71 -11.46 -19.71
N PRO A 39 9.17 -11.90 -20.87
CA PRO A 39 8.30 -13.07 -20.91
C PRO A 39 9.08 -14.38 -20.74
N VAL A 40 10.36 -14.41 -21.11
CA VAL A 40 11.20 -15.60 -21.01
C VAL A 40 11.54 -15.86 -19.56
N ASP A 41 12.06 -14.84 -18.86
CA ASP A 41 12.44 -14.94 -17.46
C ASP A 41 11.23 -15.18 -16.57
N PHE A 42 10.11 -14.49 -16.84
CA PHE A 42 8.87 -14.75 -16.09
C PHE A 42 8.37 -16.19 -16.29
N GLN A 43 8.46 -16.74 -17.50
CA GLN A 43 8.06 -18.12 -17.76
C GLN A 43 8.98 -19.12 -17.06
N GLN A 44 10.28 -18.83 -16.90
CA GLN A 44 11.17 -19.67 -16.10
C GLN A 44 10.75 -19.69 -14.63
N ILE A 45 10.39 -18.54 -14.05
CA ILE A 45 9.85 -18.45 -12.69
C ILE A 45 8.57 -19.29 -12.58
N ARG A 46 7.65 -19.17 -13.55
CA ARG A 46 6.42 -19.98 -13.58
C ARG A 46 6.70 -21.47 -13.62
N ARG A 47 7.64 -21.93 -14.45
CA ARG A 47 8.01 -23.36 -14.52
C ARG A 47 8.51 -23.90 -13.18
N ARG A 48 9.18 -23.08 -12.37
CA ARG A 48 9.69 -23.48 -11.05
C ARG A 48 8.62 -23.54 -9.97
N TYR A 49 7.64 -22.63 -9.99
CA TYR A 49 6.78 -22.38 -8.83
C TYR A 49 5.28 -22.51 -9.08
N ALA A 50 4.84 -22.60 -10.34
CA ALA A 50 3.42 -22.76 -10.65
C ALA A 50 2.92 -24.12 -10.16
N VAL A 51 1.72 -24.11 -9.58
CA VAL A 51 0.96 -25.32 -9.24
C VAL A 51 -0.40 -25.22 -9.89
N GLU A 52 -1.00 -26.37 -10.16
CA GLU A 52 -2.38 -26.42 -10.63
C GLU A 52 -3.33 -25.90 -9.54
N ASN A 53 -4.27 -25.03 -9.90
CA ASN A 53 -5.30 -24.50 -9.00
C ASN A 53 -4.77 -24.00 -7.64
N PRO A 54 -3.94 -22.94 -7.60
CA PRO A 54 -3.23 -22.52 -6.39
C PRO A 54 -4.14 -22.00 -5.26
N GLY A 55 -5.45 -21.84 -5.47
CA GLY A 55 -6.39 -21.39 -4.44
C GLY A 55 -5.92 -20.12 -3.72
N ALA A 56 -5.73 -20.24 -2.41
CA ALA A 56 -5.24 -19.15 -1.56
C ALA A 56 -3.70 -19.08 -1.46
N ASP A 57 -2.97 -20.08 -1.96
CA ASP A 57 -1.54 -20.20 -1.84
C ASP A 57 -0.76 -19.20 -2.71
N TRP A 58 0.50 -19.03 -2.36
CA TRP A 58 1.41 -18.06 -2.97
C TRP A 58 1.53 -18.17 -4.51
N PRO A 59 1.54 -19.35 -5.15
CA PRO A 59 1.66 -19.42 -6.60
C PRO A 59 0.54 -18.70 -7.37
N LYS A 60 -0.58 -18.35 -6.72
CA LYS A 60 -1.63 -17.50 -7.33
C LYS A 60 -1.08 -16.17 -7.86
N TYR A 61 0.04 -15.67 -7.32
CA TYR A 61 0.70 -14.44 -7.77
C TYR A 61 1.41 -14.54 -9.12
N LEU A 62 1.45 -15.74 -9.72
CA LEU A 62 1.98 -15.98 -11.08
C LEU A 62 0.96 -15.69 -12.19
N ASP A 63 -0.30 -15.42 -11.85
CA ASP A 63 -1.32 -14.94 -12.79
C ASP A 63 -1.16 -13.43 -13.03
N LEU A 64 -0.35 -13.08 -14.04
CA LEU A 64 -0.09 -11.68 -14.41
C LEU A 64 -1.35 -10.91 -14.77
N GLU A 65 -2.25 -11.52 -15.54
CA GLU A 65 -3.50 -10.90 -15.98
C GLU A 65 -4.31 -10.40 -14.79
N ARG A 66 -4.48 -11.27 -13.78
CA ARG A 66 -5.18 -10.92 -12.54
C ARG A 66 -4.43 -9.86 -11.74
N TRP A 67 -3.15 -10.08 -11.45
CA TRP A 67 -2.44 -9.25 -10.47
C TRP A 67 -2.00 -7.89 -11.02
N ILE A 68 -1.69 -7.78 -12.31
CA ILE A 68 -1.50 -6.47 -12.95
C ILE A 68 -2.83 -5.72 -12.97
N GLY A 69 -3.94 -6.39 -13.28
CA GLY A 69 -5.27 -5.78 -13.26
C GLY A 69 -5.65 -5.22 -11.87
N ILE A 70 -5.39 -5.98 -10.80
CA ILE A 70 -5.60 -5.54 -9.41
C ILE A 70 -4.74 -4.31 -9.09
N ASN A 71 -3.44 -4.35 -9.42
CA ASN A 71 -2.53 -3.28 -9.03
C ASN A 71 -2.72 -2.00 -9.88
N ILE A 72 -3.17 -2.09 -11.13
CA ILE A 72 -3.63 -0.92 -11.90
C ILE A 72 -4.80 -0.20 -11.19
N ARG A 73 -5.74 -0.96 -10.61
CA ARG A 73 -6.85 -0.35 -9.83
C ARG A 73 -6.32 0.37 -8.60
N ARG A 74 -5.41 -0.23 -7.84
CA ARG A 74 -4.75 0.41 -6.69
C ARG A 74 -4.03 1.70 -7.07
N ILE A 75 -3.27 1.68 -8.18
CA ILE A 75 -2.59 2.87 -8.72
C ILE A 75 -3.57 4.02 -8.99
N ARG A 76 -4.74 3.72 -9.59
CA ARG A 76 -5.79 4.71 -9.89
C ARG A 76 -6.50 5.21 -8.64
N GLU A 77 -6.77 4.33 -7.68
CA GLU A 77 -7.38 4.71 -6.39
C GLU A 77 -6.48 5.64 -5.58
N LEU A 78 -5.16 5.38 -5.61
CA LEU A 78 -4.13 6.22 -4.99
C LEU A 78 -3.78 7.47 -5.81
N GLU A 79 -4.37 7.60 -7.01
CA GLU A 79 -4.18 8.71 -7.95
C GLU A 79 -2.71 8.86 -8.41
N LEU A 80 -1.96 7.77 -8.44
CA LEU A 80 -0.55 7.77 -8.85
C LEU A 80 -0.42 8.06 -10.36
N ASP A 81 -1.37 7.59 -11.16
CA ASP A 81 -1.48 7.90 -12.60
C ASP A 81 -1.58 9.41 -12.89
N VAL A 82 -2.14 10.19 -11.98
CA VAL A 82 -2.33 11.65 -12.14
C VAL A 82 -1.49 12.51 -11.19
N SER A 83 -0.78 11.93 -10.22
CA SER A 83 0.06 12.67 -9.26
C SER A 83 1.53 12.75 -9.69
N GLY A 84 2.23 13.84 -9.33
CA GLY A 84 3.65 13.99 -9.70
C GLY A 84 4.51 12.88 -9.06
N PRO A 85 5.80 12.76 -9.41
CA PRO A 85 6.69 11.76 -8.83
C PRO A 85 6.57 11.68 -7.30
N LYS A 86 6.56 10.45 -6.77
CA LYS A 86 6.40 10.15 -5.34
C LYS A 86 7.45 9.14 -4.93
N ARG A 87 7.94 9.28 -3.71
CA ARG A 87 8.65 8.21 -3.00
C ARG A 87 7.63 7.36 -2.26
N ILE A 88 7.61 6.07 -2.56
CA ILE A 88 6.62 5.11 -2.07
C ILE A 88 7.34 4.02 -1.26
N LEU A 89 6.83 3.72 -0.07
CA LEU A 89 7.19 2.52 0.69
C LEU A 89 6.01 1.56 0.65
N ASP A 90 6.22 0.32 0.19
CA ASP A 90 5.19 -0.72 0.18
C ASP A 90 5.56 -1.83 1.17
N LEU A 91 4.76 -1.95 2.22
CA LEU A 91 4.94 -2.89 3.33
C LEU A 91 4.24 -4.20 3.02
N GLY A 92 4.98 -5.31 3.02
CA GLY A 92 4.53 -6.58 2.48
C GLY A 92 4.39 -6.53 0.96
N CYS A 93 5.42 -6.04 0.25
CA CYS A 93 5.34 -5.76 -1.19
C CYS A 93 5.11 -7.00 -2.07
N GLY A 94 5.30 -8.21 -1.53
CA GLY A 94 5.12 -9.49 -2.19
C GLY A 94 5.93 -9.59 -3.48
N ALA A 95 5.24 -9.87 -4.58
CA ALA A 95 5.81 -9.92 -5.92
C ALA A 95 6.25 -8.54 -6.47
N GLY A 96 5.88 -7.44 -5.83
CA GLY A 96 6.31 -6.09 -6.21
C GLY A 96 5.53 -5.45 -7.37
N TYR A 97 4.47 -6.08 -7.88
CA TYR A 97 3.71 -5.56 -9.03
C TYR A 97 3.19 -4.13 -8.84
N PHE A 98 2.75 -3.76 -7.64
CA PHE A 98 2.32 -2.38 -7.36
C PHE A 98 3.45 -1.38 -7.57
N LEU A 99 4.61 -1.63 -6.97
CA LEU A 99 5.79 -0.78 -7.11
C LEU A 99 6.33 -0.77 -8.54
N TYR A 100 6.31 -1.91 -9.23
CA TYR A 100 6.67 -2.00 -10.64
C TYR A 100 5.84 -1.04 -11.50
N ILE A 101 4.51 -1.08 -11.37
CA ILE A 101 3.61 -0.20 -12.13
C ILE A 101 3.83 1.27 -11.73
N ALA A 102 4.06 1.56 -10.45
CA ALA A 102 4.37 2.91 -10.00
C ALA A 102 5.69 3.44 -10.63
N GLN A 103 6.70 2.59 -10.81
CA GLN A 103 7.96 2.94 -11.46
C GLN A 103 7.77 3.31 -12.94
N LEU A 104 6.95 2.55 -13.67
CA LEU A 104 6.59 2.88 -15.06
C LEU A 104 5.93 4.27 -15.19
N LEU A 105 5.29 4.76 -14.12
CA LEU A 105 4.65 6.08 -14.07
C LEU A 105 5.59 7.20 -13.55
N GLY A 106 6.85 6.89 -13.29
CA GLY A 106 7.88 7.82 -12.82
C GLY A 106 7.88 8.05 -11.31
N HIS A 107 7.33 7.12 -10.52
CA HIS A 107 7.49 7.10 -9.06
C HIS A 107 8.71 6.26 -8.68
N SER A 108 9.29 6.50 -7.50
CA SER A 108 10.34 5.66 -6.94
C SER A 108 9.77 4.84 -5.78
N GLY A 109 9.96 3.53 -5.82
CA GLY A 109 9.42 2.59 -4.85
C GLY A 109 10.50 1.88 -4.05
N LEU A 110 10.21 1.62 -2.77
CA LEU A 110 10.95 0.69 -1.93
C LEU A 110 9.96 -0.32 -1.34
N GLY A 111 10.20 -1.60 -1.56
CA GLY A 111 9.45 -2.68 -0.91
C GLY A 111 10.09 -3.06 0.42
N LEU A 112 9.28 -3.49 1.37
CA LEU A 112 9.73 -4.20 2.57
C LEU A 112 8.94 -5.49 2.68
N ASP A 113 9.61 -6.62 2.76
CA ASP A 113 8.95 -7.92 2.94
C ASP A 113 9.88 -8.94 3.59
N ILE A 114 9.32 -10.06 4.04
CA ILE A 114 10.06 -11.26 4.38
C ILE A 114 10.55 -11.99 3.13
N ASP A 115 11.48 -12.91 3.33
CA ASP A 115 12.10 -13.67 2.25
C ASP A 115 11.91 -15.17 2.38
N ARG A 116 10.68 -15.55 2.74
CA ARG A 116 10.31 -16.95 2.99
C ARG A 116 10.20 -17.77 1.70
N LEU A 117 9.83 -17.14 0.59
CA LEU A 117 9.58 -17.81 -0.69
C LEU A 117 10.48 -17.23 -1.79
N PRO A 118 11.39 -18.03 -2.36
CA PRO A 118 12.26 -17.60 -3.46
C PRO A 118 11.51 -16.99 -4.65
N MET A 119 10.28 -17.46 -4.93
CA MET A 119 9.42 -16.92 -5.98
C MET A 119 9.28 -15.40 -5.92
N PHE A 120 9.00 -14.81 -4.74
CA PHE A 120 8.83 -13.36 -4.62
C PHE A 120 10.15 -12.60 -4.83
N ARG A 121 11.27 -13.17 -4.38
CA ARG A 121 12.60 -12.61 -4.62
C ARG A 121 12.94 -12.58 -6.12
N GLU A 122 12.63 -13.64 -6.84
CA GLU A 122 12.89 -13.73 -8.27
C GLU A 122 12.01 -12.75 -9.06
N ILE A 123 10.71 -12.66 -8.74
CA ILE A 123 9.81 -11.71 -9.41
C ILE A 123 10.24 -10.27 -9.11
N THR A 124 10.55 -9.92 -7.86
CA THR A 124 10.99 -8.55 -7.53
C THR A 124 12.28 -8.16 -8.25
N ARG A 125 13.24 -9.10 -8.38
CA ARG A 125 14.46 -8.89 -9.19
C ARG A 125 14.17 -8.70 -10.67
N LEU A 126 13.33 -9.56 -11.25
CA LEU A 126 12.89 -9.45 -12.65
C LEU A 126 12.25 -8.09 -12.93
N LEU A 127 11.43 -7.59 -12.00
CA LEU A 127 10.74 -6.30 -12.13
C LEU A 127 11.62 -5.10 -11.76
N GLY A 128 12.87 -5.30 -11.34
CA GLY A 128 13.74 -4.22 -10.85
C GLY A 128 13.21 -3.53 -9.58
N VAL A 129 12.35 -4.20 -8.80
CA VAL A 129 11.78 -3.66 -7.57
C VAL A 129 12.77 -3.85 -6.43
N HIS A 130 13.26 -2.75 -5.87
CA HIS A 130 14.12 -2.77 -4.69
C HIS A 130 13.34 -3.22 -3.46
N ARG A 131 13.87 -4.19 -2.71
CA ARG A 131 13.23 -4.75 -1.52
C ARG A 131 14.21 -4.85 -0.35
N VAL A 132 13.84 -4.27 0.79
CA VAL A 132 14.48 -4.55 2.09
C VAL A 132 13.89 -5.81 2.67
N VAL A 133 14.74 -6.76 3.05
CA VAL A 133 14.31 -8.01 3.67
C VAL A 133 14.24 -7.84 5.17
N GLN A 134 13.02 -7.66 5.70
CA GLN A 134 12.77 -7.60 7.12
C GLN A 134 11.33 -8.03 7.42
N ARG A 135 11.15 -8.75 8.52
CA ARG A 135 9.83 -9.02 9.10
C ARG A 135 9.30 -7.80 9.84
N ILE A 136 8.05 -7.44 9.60
CA ILE A 136 7.31 -6.49 10.44
C ILE A 136 6.76 -7.30 11.61
N ASP A 137 7.16 -6.92 12.82
CA ASP A 137 6.73 -7.55 14.08
C ASP A 137 6.06 -6.50 14.97
N ALA A 138 5.15 -6.94 15.85
CA ALA A 138 4.56 -6.08 16.86
C ALA A 138 5.66 -5.44 17.73
N PHE A 139 5.51 -4.15 18.05
CA PHE A 139 6.44 -3.39 18.90
C PHE A 139 7.89 -3.33 18.41
N ARG A 140 8.14 -3.69 17.15
CA ARG A 140 9.47 -3.61 16.53
C ARG A 140 9.48 -2.49 15.49
N PRO A 141 10.42 -1.54 15.58
CA PRO A 141 10.51 -0.47 14.59
C PRO A 141 10.90 -1.03 13.22
N LEU A 142 10.45 -0.35 12.17
CA LEU A 142 10.99 -0.51 10.83
C LEU A 142 12.50 -0.19 10.81
N PRO A 143 13.27 -0.77 9.89
CA PRO A 143 14.68 -0.44 9.78
C PRO A 143 14.86 1.01 9.36
N ASP A 144 16.05 1.57 9.54
CA ASP A 144 16.37 2.83 8.88
C ASP A 144 16.38 2.62 7.36
N LEU A 145 15.45 3.27 6.67
CA LEU A 145 15.28 3.20 5.22
C LEU A 145 16.03 4.32 4.49
N GLY A 146 16.75 5.18 5.22
CA GLY A 146 17.57 6.27 4.70
C GLY A 146 16.79 7.41 4.05
N GLN A 147 15.45 7.39 4.09
CA GLN A 147 14.60 8.39 3.44
C GLN A 147 13.20 8.47 4.04
N LYS A 148 12.52 9.59 3.75
CA LYS A 148 11.10 9.80 4.05
C LYS A 148 10.24 9.64 2.80
N PHE A 149 9.04 9.08 2.97
CA PHE A 149 8.12 8.73 1.89
C PHE A 149 6.94 9.69 1.79
N ASN A 150 6.44 9.87 0.57
CA ASN A 150 5.21 10.62 0.32
C ASN A 150 3.97 9.74 0.46
N LEU A 151 4.15 8.43 0.32
CA LEU A 151 3.09 7.44 0.42
C LEU A 151 3.69 6.17 1.04
N ILE A 152 3.04 5.66 2.09
CA ILE A 152 3.28 4.32 2.62
C ILE A 152 2.04 3.50 2.33
N THR A 153 2.20 2.36 1.68
CA THR A 153 1.13 1.40 1.37
C THR A 153 1.37 0.09 2.09
N ALA A 154 0.29 -0.62 2.40
CA ALA A 154 0.32 -2.02 2.78
C ALA A 154 -0.98 -2.66 2.28
N PHE A 155 -0.85 -3.69 1.45
CA PHE A 155 -2.00 -4.33 0.80
C PHE A 155 -2.19 -5.76 1.30
N MET A 156 -3.43 -6.15 1.56
CA MET A 156 -3.75 -7.50 2.03
C MET A 156 -2.86 -7.89 3.23
N ILE A 157 -2.89 -7.05 4.26
CA ILE A 157 -1.98 -7.16 5.40
C ILE A 157 -2.14 -8.52 6.08
N CYS A 158 -1.01 -9.20 6.29
CA CYS A 158 -0.91 -10.42 7.09
C CYS A 158 0.10 -10.30 8.25
N PHE A 159 0.96 -9.28 8.25
CA PHE A 159 1.98 -9.11 9.29
C PHE A 159 1.39 -8.77 10.67
N ASN A 160 0.11 -8.41 10.72
CA ASN A 160 -0.63 -8.14 11.94
C ASN A 160 -1.10 -9.42 12.63
N ASP A 161 -0.47 -10.56 12.36
CA ASP A 161 -0.90 -11.90 12.77
C ASP A 161 -2.33 -12.25 12.31
N HIS A 162 -2.65 -11.90 11.05
CA HIS A 162 -3.90 -12.26 10.38
C HIS A 162 -4.21 -13.75 10.52
N LYS A 163 -5.44 -14.09 10.96
CA LYS A 163 -5.90 -15.47 11.21
C LYS A 163 -5.06 -16.26 12.22
N MET A 164 -4.33 -15.57 13.10
CA MET A 164 -3.56 -16.17 14.19
C MET A 164 -4.01 -15.61 15.55
N PRO A 165 -3.77 -16.33 16.67
CA PRO A 165 -4.14 -15.86 18.00
C PRO A 165 -3.48 -14.53 18.42
N GLY A 166 -2.37 -14.18 17.78
CA GLY A 166 -1.61 -12.94 18.02
C GLY A 166 -2.13 -11.71 17.28
N LEU A 167 -3.33 -11.76 16.69
CA LEU A 167 -3.89 -10.65 15.91
C LEU A 167 -3.74 -9.31 16.64
N TRP A 168 -3.09 -8.36 15.98
CA TRP A 168 -2.73 -7.07 16.58
C TRP A 168 -3.94 -6.32 17.10
N LYS A 169 -3.81 -5.77 18.31
CA LYS A 169 -4.79 -4.91 18.98
C LYS A 169 -4.32 -3.46 18.92
N VAL A 170 -5.01 -2.58 19.65
CA VAL A 170 -4.70 -1.15 19.68
C VAL A 170 -3.23 -0.86 20.01
N PRO A 171 -2.60 -1.47 21.05
CA PRO A 171 -1.21 -1.15 21.39
C PRO A 171 -0.21 -1.45 20.26
N GLU A 172 -0.35 -2.58 19.57
CA GLU A 172 0.51 -2.96 18.45
C GLU A 172 0.35 -1.99 17.27
N TRP A 173 -0.90 -1.65 16.93
CA TRP A 173 -1.19 -0.70 15.87
C TRP A 173 -0.77 0.74 16.23
N GLU A 174 -0.88 1.13 17.49
CA GLU A 174 -0.42 2.44 17.97
C GLU A 174 1.09 2.58 17.79
N PHE A 175 1.85 1.61 18.30
CA PHE A 175 3.29 1.57 18.11
C PHE A 175 3.65 1.62 16.62
N PHE A 176 3.01 0.77 15.81
CA PHE A 176 3.30 0.70 14.37
C PHE A 176 3.01 2.03 13.67
N LEU A 177 1.88 2.68 13.94
CA LEU A 177 1.55 3.97 13.33
C LEU A 177 2.49 5.08 13.81
N ASP A 178 2.90 5.09 15.08
CA ASP A 178 3.89 6.05 15.56
C ASP A 178 5.27 5.84 14.92
N ASP A 179 5.62 4.59 14.65
CA ASP A 179 6.82 4.27 13.90
C ASP A 179 6.73 4.72 12.43
N LEU A 180 5.62 4.43 11.74
CA LEU A 180 5.39 4.90 10.37
C LEU A 180 5.49 6.42 10.24
N ALA A 181 5.07 7.19 11.26
CA ALA A 181 5.18 8.64 11.26
C ALA A 181 6.64 9.11 11.09
N LYS A 182 7.60 8.35 11.62
CA LYS A 182 9.04 8.60 11.45
C LYS A 182 9.50 8.35 10.02
N HIS A 183 8.75 7.66 9.17
CA HIS A 183 9.11 7.43 7.78
C HIS A 183 8.35 8.34 6.80
N LEU A 184 7.43 9.17 7.28
CA LEU A 184 6.62 10.05 6.42
C LEU A 184 7.26 11.42 6.21
N THR A 185 7.01 11.97 5.03
CA THR A 185 7.13 13.42 4.80
C THR A 185 5.97 14.17 5.51
N PRO A 186 6.07 15.49 5.75
CA PRO A 186 5.02 16.24 6.47
C PRO A 186 3.61 16.17 5.86
N ARG A 187 3.49 15.87 4.56
CA ARG A 187 2.20 15.66 3.85
C ARG A 187 2.08 14.22 3.32
N GLY A 188 2.82 13.30 3.92
CA GLY A 188 2.79 11.89 3.55
C GLY A 188 1.41 11.28 3.80
N ARG A 189 1.07 10.28 3.01
CA ARG A 189 -0.18 9.50 3.16
C ARG A 189 0.14 8.08 3.58
N VAL A 190 -0.77 7.46 4.31
CA VAL A 190 -0.72 6.03 4.62
C VAL A 190 -1.99 5.37 4.11
N TRP A 191 -1.84 4.23 3.45
CA TRP A 191 -2.94 3.43 2.92
C TRP A 191 -2.76 1.97 3.33
N LEU A 192 -3.68 1.47 4.14
CA LEU A 192 -3.64 0.11 4.68
C LEU A 192 -4.89 -0.64 4.22
N GLU A 193 -4.72 -1.83 3.65
CA GLU A 193 -5.81 -2.75 3.31
C GLU A 193 -5.70 -4.01 4.19
N LEU A 194 -6.62 -4.13 5.15
CA LEU A 194 -6.67 -5.26 6.07
C LEU A 194 -7.33 -6.48 5.40
N ASN A 195 -6.87 -7.69 5.74
CA ASN A 195 -7.52 -8.92 5.30
C ASN A 195 -8.69 -9.28 6.22
N GLN A 196 -9.61 -10.07 5.67
CA GLN A 196 -10.82 -10.52 6.37
C GLN A 196 -10.52 -11.70 7.29
N GLU A 197 -10.79 -11.55 8.59
CA GLU A 197 -10.68 -12.59 9.61
C GLU A 197 -11.74 -13.70 9.45
N TYR A 198 -11.62 -14.77 10.23
CA TYR A 198 -12.54 -15.92 10.15
C TYR A 198 -14.00 -15.58 10.43
N ASP A 199 -14.25 -14.57 11.25
CA ASP A 199 -15.60 -14.07 11.58
C ASP A 199 -16.18 -13.12 10.52
N GLY A 200 -15.44 -12.89 9.42
CA GLY A 200 -15.84 -12.02 8.34
C GLY A 200 -15.53 -10.54 8.56
N THR A 201 -14.96 -10.16 9.71
CA THR A 201 -14.57 -8.77 10.02
C THR A 201 -13.15 -8.45 9.55
N PHE A 202 -12.81 -7.16 9.47
CA PHE A 202 -11.44 -6.70 9.15
C PHE A 202 -10.71 -6.12 10.38
N TYR A 203 -11.46 -5.74 11.40
CA TYR A 203 -11.01 -5.11 12.64
C TYR A 203 -12.15 -5.12 13.65
N THR A 204 -11.81 -5.04 14.93
CA THR A 204 -12.77 -4.87 16.01
C THR A 204 -13.35 -3.45 16.02
N PRO A 205 -14.52 -3.21 16.65
CA PRO A 205 -15.05 -1.85 16.85
C PRO A 205 -14.05 -0.92 17.56
N GLU A 206 -13.31 -1.45 18.53
CA GLU A 206 -12.26 -0.72 19.27
C GLU A 206 -11.14 -0.25 18.33
N LEU A 207 -10.64 -1.14 17.45
CA LEU A 207 -9.63 -0.79 16.45
C LEU A 207 -10.14 0.25 15.45
N LYS A 208 -11.40 0.12 15.02
CA LYS A 208 -12.05 1.11 14.14
C LYS A 208 -12.05 2.50 14.78
N GLU A 209 -12.49 2.58 16.03
CA GLU A 209 -12.55 3.83 16.78
C GLU A 209 -11.16 4.42 16.98
N PHE A 210 -10.18 3.58 17.32
CA PHE A 210 -8.78 3.98 17.43
C PHE A 210 -8.25 4.61 16.12
N PHE A 211 -8.43 3.94 14.98
CA PHE A 211 -8.00 4.49 13.69
C PHE A 211 -8.70 5.82 13.37
N GLN A 212 -10.00 5.94 13.63
CA GLN A 212 -10.76 7.18 13.43
C GLN A 212 -10.24 8.31 14.32
N LYS A 213 -9.97 8.04 15.60
CA LYS A 213 -9.36 9.00 16.54
C LYS A 213 -7.98 9.48 16.06
N ARG A 214 -7.20 8.58 15.43
CA ARG A 214 -5.92 8.90 14.76
C ARG A 214 -6.08 9.66 13.43
N GLY A 215 -7.31 9.94 13.01
CA GLY A 215 -7.63 10.71 11.81
C GLY A 215 -7.76 9.86 10.53
N ALA A 216 -7.89 8.54 10.64
CA ALA A 216 -8.14 7.69 9.49
C ALA A 216 -9.54 7.93 8.91
N ARG A 217 -9.62 7.91 7.59
CA ARG A 217 -10.86 7.60 6.87
C ARG A 217 -10.92 6.10 6.66
N ILE A 218 -12.04 5.50 7.03
CA ILE A 218 -12.24 4.06 6.90
C ILE A 218 -13.29 3.80 5.82
N ASN A 219 -12.96 2.91 4.89
CA ASN A 219 -13.88 2.43 3.86
C ASN A 219 -13.75 0.91 3.76
N GLU A 220 -14.71 0.18 4.32
CA GLU A 220 -14.67 -1.27 4.48
C GLU A 220 -13.34 -1.71 5.13
N HIS A 221 -12.48 -2.39 4.37
CA HIS A 221 -11.18 -2.94 4.76
C HIS A 221 -10.03 -1.94 4.65
N LYS A 222 -10.30 -0.72 4.16
CA LYS A 222 -9.28 0.31 3.89
C LYS A 222 -9.20 1.31 5.04
N VAL A 223 -8.00 1.50 5.57
CA VAL A 223 -7.68 2.52 6.59
C VAL A 223 -6.73 3.54 5.96
N ILE A 224 -7.21 4.77 5.79
CA ILE A 224 -6.57 5.78 4.94
C ILE A 224 -6.26 7.04 5.74
N PHE A 225 -4.99 7.45 5.77
CA PHE A 225 -4.53 8.69 6.37
C PHE A 225 -4.04 9.64 5.26
N THR A 226 -4.71 10.79 5.10
CA THR A 226 -4.49 11.68 3.95
C THR A 226 -3.51 12.83 4.22
N SER A 227 -3.07 13.06 5.46
CA SER A 227 -2.19 14.17 5.84
C SER A 227 -1.42 13.84 7.12
N GLY A 228 -0.43 12.96 7.01
CA GLY A 228 0.34 12.46 8.15
C GLY A 228 -0.48 11.57 9.08
N LEU A 229 0.14 11.18 10.20
CA LEU A 229 -0.48 10.43 11.28
C LEU A 229 -0.58 11.36 12.49
N ARG A 230 -1.79 11.56 13.02
CA ARG A 230 -2.00 12.41 14.20
C ARG A 230 -1.50 11.67 15.43
N ALA A 231 -0.80 12.37 16.33
CA ALA A 231 -0.43 11.82 17.63
C ALA A 231 -1.68 11.36 18.42
N PRO A 232 -1.55 10.39 19.35
CA PRO A 232 -2.67 9.97 20.18
C PRO A 232 -3.19 11.15 20.99
N ALA A 233 -4.51 11.25 21.18
CA ALA A 233 -5.13 12.35 21.92
C ALA A 233 -4.57 12.49 23.36
N SER A 234 -4.06 11.40 23.94
CA SER A 234 -3.41 11.30 25.25
C SER A 234 -2.03 12.00 25.36
N THR A 235 -1.48 12.50 24.25
CA THR A 235 -0.21 13.26 24.25
C THR A 235 -0.39 14.76 24.05
N SER A 236 -1.63 15.27 24.07
CA SER A 236 -1.84 16.72 24.16
C SER A 236 -1.32 17.19 25.53
N PRO A 237 -0.38 18.16 25.61
CA PRO A 237 -0.05 18.79 26.87
C PRO A 237 -1.24 19.66 27.27
N ALA A 238 -2.22 19.05 27.94
CA ALA A 238 -3.28 19.77 28.61
C ALA A 238 -2.67 20.45 29.84
N ALA A 239 -2.71 21.79 29.81
CA ALA A 239 -2.63 22.70 30.94
C ALA A 239 -1.36 22.63 31.83
N ARG A 240 -0.38 23.48 31.50
CA ARG A 240 0.20 24.34 32.55
C ARG A 240 -0.58 25.66 32.54
N ARG A 241 -1.71 25.65 33.25
CA ARG A 241 -2.24 26.82 33.94
C ARG A 241 -1.90 26.58 35.42
N THR A 242 -0.99 27.36 35.98
CA THR A 242 -1.20 28.45 36.97
C THR A 242 -0.65 28.00 38.33
N PRO A 243 -0.30 28.90 39.28
CA PRO A 243 -0.69 30.31 39.46
C PRO A 243 0.17 31.31 38.69
#